data_AF-A0AAV0JD46-F1
#
_entry.id   AF-A0AAV0JD46-F1
#
_cell.length_a   1.000
_cell.length_b   1.000
_cell.length_c   1.000
_cell.angle_alpha   90.00
_cell.angle_beta   90.00
_cell.angle_gamma   90.00
#
_symmetry.space_group_name_H-M   'P 1'
#
loop_
_entity.id
_entity.type
_entity.pdbx_description
1 polymer ?
#
loop_
_entity_poly.entity_id
_entity_poly.type
_entity_poly.pdbx_seq_one_letter_code
_entity_poly.pdbx_strand_id
1 'polypeptide(L)'
;MPVFDNLELRFVSLKNKPCSRLVRVCLRLFFGGLTFFIAVAFPFLPSLALVIGAVALPVTLAYPCLMWISMKKKQDCESGAVWSLNLLLGSLGMALCVLLVVAAVWSLANNGLHANFFKPE
;
A
#
# COMPACT_ATOMS: atom_id res chain seq x y z
N MET A 1 13.28 1.74 -7.21
CA MET A 1 11.97 1.08 -7.00
C MET A 1 11.93 0.78 -5.52
N PRO A 2 10.95 1.32 -4.77
CA PRO A 2 11.01 1.40 -3.31
C PRO A 2 11.23 0.04 -2.64
N VAL A 3 10.70 -1.05 -3.21
CA VAL A 3 10.92 -2.41 -2.69
C VAL A 3 12.39 -2.83 -2.74
N PHE A 4 13.08 -2.64 -3.87
CA PHE A 4 14.50 -2.99 -3.98
C PHE A 4 15.38 -2.10 -3.12
N ASP A 5 15.05 -0.81 -3.00
CA ASP A 5 15.80 0.13 -2.16
C ASP A 5 15.68 -0.24 -0.67
N ASN A 6 14.48 -0.63 -0.21
CA ASN A 6 14.26 -1.14 1.15
C ASN A 6 14.97 -2.48 1.41
N LEU A 7 14.98 -3.38 0.43
CA LEU A 7 15.68 -4.66 0.55
C LEU A 7 17.20 -4.49 0.59
N GLU A 8 17.75 -3.60 -0.24
CA GLU A 8 19.17 -3.24 -0.21
C GLU A 8 19.54 -2.58 1.13
N LEU A 9 18.72 -1.64 1.63
CA LEU A 9 18.93 -1.00 2.93
C LEU A 9 18.91 -2.03 4.07
N ARG A 10 17.95 -2.96 4.07
CA ARG A 10 17.87 -4.02 5.06
C ARG A 10 19.07 -4.96 4.99
N PHE A 11 19.53 -5.32 3.78
CA PHE A 11 20.72 -6.14 3.59
C PHE A 11 21.98 -5.45 4.12
N VAL A 12 22.16 -4.16 3.81
CA VAL A 12 23.30 -3.36 4.31
C VAL A 12 23.25 -3.25 5.83
N SER A 13 22.08 -3.01 6.42
CA SER A 13 21.90 -2.96 7.87
C SER A 13 22.24 -4.28 8.56
N LEU A 14 21.89 -5.43 7.97
CA LEU A 14 22.17 -6.75 8.54
C LEU A 14 23.63 -7.18 8.35
N LYS A 15 24.23 -6.89 7.20
CA LYS A 15 25.55 -7.41 6.81
C LYS A 15 26.68 -6.40 6.97
N ASN A 16 26.38 -5.14 7.29
CA ASN A 16 27.33 -4.01 7.43
C ASN A 16 28.36 -3.95 6.28
N LYS A 17 27.95 -4.36 5.08
CA LYS A 17 28.79 -4.44 3.88
C LYS A 17 28.05 -3.82 2.71
N PRO A 18 28.77 -3.18 1.77
CA PRO A 18 28.16 -2.64 0.57
C PRO A 18 27.51 -3.76 -0.26
N CYS A 19 26.34 -3.46 -0.83
CA CYS A 19 25.62 -4.41 -1.67
C CYS A 19 26.41 -4.64 -2.97
N SER A 20 27.02 -5.83 -3.12
CA SER A 20 27.75 -6.18 -4.34
C SER A 20 26.82 -6.25 -5.55
N ARG A 21 27.34 -5.98 -6.75
CA ARG A 21 26.58 -6.10 -8.01
C ARG A 21 25.91 -7.47 -8.16
N LEU A 22 26.57 -8.54 -7.68
CA LEU A 22 26.00 -9.88 -7.69
C LEU A 22 24.79 -10.01 -6.76
N VAL A 23 24.86 -9.47 -5.55
CA VAL A 23 23.76 -9.51 -4.57
C VAL A 23 22.54 -8.77 -5.12
N ARG A 24 22.74 -7.62 -5.76
CA ARG A 24 21.67 -6.87 -6.43
C ARG A 24 21.00 -7.66 -7.54
N VAL A 25 21.78 -8.35 -8.38
CA VAL A 25 21.24 -9.20 -9.46
C VAL A 25 20.49 -10.40 -8.88
N CYS A 26 21.04 -11.08 -7.87
CA CYS A 26 20.38 -12.18 -7.18
C CYS A 26 19.05 -11.74 -6.54
N LEU A 27 19.03 -10.58 -5.86
CA LEU A 27 17.83 -10.05 -5.23
C LEU A 27 16.72 -9.77 -6.27
N ARG A 28 17.08 -9.21 -7.43
CA ARG A 28 16.14 -8.95 -8.52
C ARG A 28 15.61 -10.24 -9.15
N LEU A 29 16.49 -11.20 -9.43
CA LEU A 29 16.10 -12.51 -9.98
C LEU A 29 15.23 -13.29 -9.00
N PHE A 30 15.58 -13.28 -7.71
CA PHE A 30 14.81 -13.93 -6.66
C PHE A 30 13.43 -13.30 -6.50
N PHE A 31 13.35 -11.97 -6.42
CA PHE A 31 12.08 -11.28 -6.30
C PHE A 31 11.21 -11.49 -7.55
N GLY A 32 11.79 -11.36 -8.74
CA GLY A 32 11.08 -11.63 -10.00
C GLY A 32 10.56 -13.06 -10.09
N GLY A 33 11.41 -14.04 -9.80
CA GLY A 33 11.02 -15.46 -9.77
C GLY A 33 9.95 -15.76 -8.73
N LEU A 34 10.05 -15.18 -7.53
CA LEU A 34 9.04 -15.31 -6.48
C LEU A 34 7.70 -14.70 -6.91
N THR A 35 7.71 -13.50 -7.49
CA THR A 35 6.49 -12.84 -7.98
C THR A 35 5.84 -13.65 -9.11
N PHE A 36 6.63 -14.22 -10.02
CA PHE A 36 6.13 -15.09 -11.08
C PHE A 36 5.51 -16.36 -10.52
N PHE A 37 6.19 -17.02 -9.58
CA PHE A 37 5.68 -18.22 -8.91
C PHE A 37 4.36 -17.95 -8.19
N ILE A 38 4.27 -16.83 -7.45
CA ILE A 38 3.04 -16.42 -6.77
C ILE A 38 1.91 -16.14 -7.76
N ALA A 39 2.20 -15.46 -8.87
CA ALA A 39 1.20 -15.16 -9.89
C ALA A 39 0.60 -16.42 -10.52
N VAL A 40 1.42 -17.45 -10.77
CA VAL A 40 0.96 -18.74 -11.31
C VAL A 40 0.23 -19.57 -10.24
N ALA A 41 0.72 -19.57 -9.00
CA ALA A 41 0.14 -20.36 -7.91
C ALA A 41 -1.21 -19.79 -7.42
N PHE A 42 -1.35 -18.46 -7.39
CA PHE A 42 -2.49 -17.72 -6.85
C PHE A 42 -3.07 -16.73 -7.88
N PRO A 43 -3.70 -17.22 -8.97
CA PRO A 43 -4.26 -16.37 -10.02
C PRO A 43 -5.45 -15.51 -9.56
N PHE A 44 -5.98 -15.75 -8.34
CA PHE A 44 -7.06 -14.96 -7.73
C PHE A 44 -6.57 -13.69 -6.99
N LEU A 45 -5.25 -13.46 -6.89
CA LEU A 45 -4.69 -12.25 -6.26
C LEU A 45 -5.18 -10.91 -6.85
N PRO A 46 -5.42 -10.77 -8.18
CA PRO A 46 -6.00 -9.56 -8.74
C PRO A 46 -7.34 -9.19 -8.11
N SER A 47 -8.19 -10.17 -7.78
CA SER A 47 -9.47 -9.94 -7.10
C SER A 47 -9.29 -9.41 -5.67
N LEU A 48 -8.20 -9.78 -4.98
CA LEU A 48 -7.86 -9.24 -3.66
C LEU A 48 -7.16 -7.89 -3.75
N ALA A 49 -6.54 -7.55 -4.88
CA ALA A 49 -5.78 -6.30 -5.05
C ALA A 49 -6.66 -5.07 -4.79
N LEU A 50 -7.96 -5.13 -5.12
CA LEU A 50 -8.90 -4.07 -4.82
C LEU A 50 -9.07 -3.85 -3.31
N VAL A 51 -9.18 -4.92 -2.53
CA VAL A 51 -9.30 -4.85 -1.06
C VAL A 51 -8.01 -4.34 -0.44
N ILE A 52 -6.86 -4.90 -0.85
CA ILE A 52 -5.54 -4.50 -0.36
C ILE A 52 -5.28 -3.01 -0.68
N GLY A 53 -5.61 -2.59 -1.90
CA GLY A 53 -5.53 -1.19 -2.32
C GLY A 53 -6.42 -0.29 -1.47
N ALA A 54 -7.68 -0.67 -1.26
CA ALA A 54 -8.62 0.09 -0.44
C ALA A 54 -8.15 0.27 1.01
N VAL A 55 -7.50 -0.73 1.60
CA VAL A 55 -6.91 -0.64 2.95
C VAL A 55 -5.67 0.24 3.00
N ALA A 56 -4.94 0.41 1.90
CA ALA A 56 -3.78 1.30 1.81
C ALA A 56 -4.14 2.78 1.56
N LEU A 57 -5.34 3.06 1.02
CA LEU A 57 -5.80 4.42 0.70
C LEU A 57 -5.85 5.41 1.89
N PRO A 58 -6.16 5.03 3.14
CA PRO A 58 -6.11 5.96 4.26
C PRO A 58 -4.74 6.60 4.44
N VAL A 59 -3.67 5.85 4.13
CA VAL A 59 -2.29 6.32 4.24
C VAL A 59 -1.98 7.39 3.19
N THR A 60 -2.65 7.37 2.03
CA THR A 60 -2.40 8.34 0.95
C THR A 60 -3.35 9.54 1.00
N LEU A 61 -4.62 9.31 1.34
CA LEU A 61 -5.67 10.34 1.32
C LEU A 61 -5.85 11.06 2.65
N ALA A 62 -5.89 10.32 3.77
CA ALA A 62 -6.24 10.90 5.06
C ALA A 62 -5.01 11.28 5.90
N TYR A 63 -3.97 10.44 5.86
CA TYR A 63 -2.76 10.63 6.68
C TYR A 63 -2.09 12.00 6.52
N PRO A 64 -1.80 12.53 5.31
CA PRO A 64 -1.15 13.84 5.19
C PRO A 64 -2.02 14.99 5.73
N CYS A 65 -3.34 14.95 5.52
CA CYS A 65 -4.27 15.95 6.04
C CYS A 65 -4.33 15.93 7.58
N LEU A 66 -4.43 14.74 8.17
CA LEU A 66 -4.44 14.56 9.64
C LEU A 66 -3.09 14.90 10.28
N MET A 67 -1.99 14.57 9.61
CA MET A 67 -0.63 14.93 10.02
C MET A 67 -0.46 16.45 10.02
N TRP A 68 -0.90 17.15 8.98
CA TRP A 68 -0.88 18.61 8.92
C TRP A 68 -1.64 19.25 10.09
N ILE A 69 -2.86 18.77 10.36
CA ILE A 69 -3.67 19.25 11.50
C ILE A 69 -2.97 18.99 12.83
N SER A 70 -2.33 17.83 13.00
CA SER A 70 -1.62 17.45 14.22
C SER A 70 -0.37 18.30 14.47
N MET A 71 0.34 18.68 13.40
CA MET A 71 1.48 19.60 13.46
C MET A 71 1.03 21.03 13.78
N LYS A 72 0.03 21.55 13.07
CA LYS A 72 -0.46 22.93 13.22
C LYS A 72 -1.27 23.16 14.50
N LYS A 73 -1.86 22.13 15.10
CA LYS A 73 -2.51 22.23 16.43
C LYS A 73 -1.56 22.74 17.53
N LYS A 74 -0.24 22.59 17.35
CA LYS A 74 0.78 23.02 18.32
C LYS A 74 1.37 24.42 18.05
N GLN A 75 1.06 25.02 16.91
CA GLN A 75 1.66 26.28 16.46
C GLN A 75 0.52 27.18 15.99
N ASP A 76 0.18 28.14 16.84
CA ASP A 76 -1.05 28.93 16.88
C ASP A 76 -1.68 29.30 15.52
N CYS A 77 -3.01 29.08 15.46
CA CYS A 77 -4.01 29.59 14.52
C CYS A 77 -3.53 30.41 13.31
N GLU A 78 -3.14 29.74 12.22
CA GLU A 78 -3.16 30.32 10.88
C GLU A 78 -4.48 29.96 10.17
N SER A 79 -5.20 30.99 9.67
CA SER A 79 -6.39 30.95 8.80
C SER A 79 -7.32 29.74 8.96
N GLY A 80 -8.35 29.88 9.79
CA GLY A 80 -9.34 28.83 10.08
C GLY A 80 -9.97 28.16 8.85
N ALA A 81 -9.99 28.83 7.70
CA ALA A 81 -10.43 28.24 6.43
C ALA A 81 -9.57 27.04 5.97
N VAL A 82 -8.23 27.14 6.05
CA VAL A 82 -7.31 26.07 5.63
C VAL A 82 -7.35 24.88 6.60
N TRP A 83 -7.55 25.16 7.88
CA TRP A 83 -7.75 24.13 8.90
C TRP A 83 -9.05 23.37 8.67
N SER A 84 -10.17 24.07 8.46
CA SER A 84 -11.47 23.46 8.15
C SER A 84 -11.45 22.67 6.84
N LEU A 85 -10.77 23.17 5.80
CA LEU A 85 -10.61 22.43 4.55
C LEU A 85 -9.81 21.14 4.75
N ASN A 86 -8.67 21.17 5.43
CA ASN A 86 -7.90 19.94 5.68
C ASN A 86 -8.66 18.94 6.54
N LEU A 87 -9.46 19.41 7.50
CA LEU A 87 -10.30 18.55 8.33
C LEU A 87 -11.41 17.91 7.51
N LEU A 88 -12.05 18.67 6.61
CA LEU A 88 -13.06 18.18 5.68
C LEU A 88 -12.49 17.19 4.68
N LEU A 89 -11.33 17.49 4.07
CA LEU A 89 -10.67 16.58 3.13
C LEU A 89 -10.20 15.30 3.83
N GLY A 90 -9.67 15.41 5.05
CA GLY A 90 -9.28 14.25 5.85
C GLY A 90 -10.47 13.35 6.22
N SER A 91 -11.58 13.94 6.65
CA SER A 91 -12.79 13.18 7.00
C SER A 91 -13.47 12.57 5.76
N LEU A 92 -13.55 13.32 4.65
CA LEU A 92 -14.02 12.82 3.36
C LEU A 92 -13.13 11.67 2.85
N GLY A 93 -11.81 11.81 2.95
CA GLY A 93 -10.84 10.79 2.59
C GLY A 93 -11.05 9.50 3.39
N MET A 94 -11.24 9.61 4.71
CA MET A 94 -11.57 8.46 5.57
C MET A 94 -12.91 7.82 5.20
N ALA A 95 -13.95 8.62 4.97
CA ALA A 95 -15.26 8.11 4.56
C ALA A 95 -15.18 7.35 3.22
N LEU A 96 -14.47 7.91 2.23
CA LEU A 96 -14.22 7.25 0.95
C LEU A 96 -13.45 5.93 1.13
N CYS A 97 -12.44 5.88 2.00
CA CYS A 97 -11.72 4.64 2.28
C CYS A 97 -12.64 3.56 2.85
N VAL A 98 -13.52 3.91 3.81
CA VAL A 98 -14.50 2.97 4.37
C VAL A 98 -15.46 2.47 3.29
N LEU A 99 -16.01 3.38 2.47
CA LEU A 99 -16.90 3.01 1.36
C LEU A 99 -16.22 2.09 0.35
N LEU A 100 -14.96 2.36 0.00
CA LEU A 100 -14.20 1.54 -0.93
C LEU A 100 -13.87 0.16 -0.35
N VAL A 101 -13.54 0.06 0.94
CA VAL A 101 -13.35 -1.24 1.59
C VAL A 101 -14.65 -2.05 1.58
N VAL A 102 -15.79 -1.43 1.93
CA VAL A 102 -17.10 -2.09 1.88
C VAL A 102 -17.43 -2.54 0.46
N ALA A 103 -17.25 -1.68 -0.54
CA ALA A 103 -17.49 -2.01 -1.93
C ALA A 103 -16.57 -3.13 -2.44
N ALA A 104 -15.29 -3.11 -2.05
CA ALA A 104 -14.32 -4.14 -2.42
C ALA A 104 -14.68 -5.50 -1.81
N VAL A 105 -15.05 -5.53 -0.53
CA VAL A 105 -15.51 -6.75 0.14
C VAL A 105 -16.83 -7.25 -0.45
N TRP A 106 -17.76 -6.35 -0.75
CA TRP A 106 -19.04 -6.71 -1.38
C TRP A 106 -18.84 -7.30 -2.78
N SER A 107 -17.99 -6.67 -3.60
CA SER A 107 -17.61 -7.17 -4.92
C SER A 107 -16.96 -8.55 -4.83
N LEU A 108 -16.08 -8.75 -3.85
CA LEU A 108 -15.44 -10.04 -3.60
C LEU A 108 -16.45 -11.11 -3.17
N ALA A 109 -17.42 -10.75 -2.32
CA ALA A 109 -18.48 -11.64 -1.88
C ALA A 109 -19.43 -12.05 -3.03
N ASN A 110 -19.80 -11.09 -3.90
CA ASN A 110 -20.72 -11.34 -5.01
C ASN A 110 -20.07 -12.12 -6.16
N ASN A 111 -18.83 -11.80 -6.51
CA ASN A 111 -18.11 -12.48 -7.59
C ASN A 111 -17.58 -13.87 -7.15
N GLY A 112 -17.53 -14.11 -5.83
CA GLY A 112 -16.97 -15.32 -5.26
C GLY A 112 -15.45 -15.36 -5.40
N LEU A 113 -14.78 -15.94 -4.40
CA LEU A 113 -13.35 -16.23 -4.53
C LEU A 113 -13.19 -17.58 -5.24
N HIS A 114 -13.09 -17.56 -6.57
CA HIS A 114 -12.66 -18.74 -7.33
C HIS A 114 -11.20 -19.03 -7.01
N ALA A 115 -10.97 -19.84 -5.96
CA ALA A 115 -9.66 -20.28 -5.52
C ALA A 115 -9.09 -21.33 -6.48
N ASN A 116 -8.84 -20.92 -7.72
CA ASN A 116 -8.18 -21.72 -8.75
C ASN A 116 -6.68 -21.74 -8.45
N PHE A 117 -6.19 -22.77 -7.78
CA PHE A 117 -4.75 -22.93 -7.57
C PHE A 117 -4.10 -23.52 -8.83
N PHE A 118 -2.98 -22.95 -9.28
CA PHE A 118 -2.20 -23.40 -10.46
C PHE A 118 -2.96 -23.46 -11.78
N LYS A 119 -4.09 -22.75 -11.89
CA LYS A 119 -4.85 -22.57 -13.13
C LYS A 119 -4.96 -21.08 -13.44
N PRO A 120 -3.90 -20.49 -14.03
CA PRO A 120 -4.00 -19.12 -14.53
C PRO A 120 -5.05 -19.07 -15.64
N GLU A 121 -5.97 -18.11 -15.55
CA GLU A 121 -6.96 -17.80 -16.59
C GLU A 121 -6.42 -16.73 -17.56
#